data_AF-A0A7I9XRS6-F1
#
_entry.id   AF-A0A7I9XRS6-F1
#
_cell.length_a   1.000
_cell.length_b   1.000
_cell.length_c   1.000
_cell.angle_alpha   90.00
_cell.angle_beta   90.00
_cell.angle_gamma   90.00
#
_symmetry.space_group_name_H-M   'P 1'
#
loop_
_entity.id
_entity.type
_entity.pdbx_description
1 polymer ?
#
loop_
_entity_poly.entity_id
_entity_poly.type
_entity_poly.pdbx_seq_one_letter_code
_entity_poly.pdbx_strand_id
1 'polypeptide(L)'
;MTGPAVRPPPSRGRRSARPSGDDRELAILATAERLLDERPLPDISVDDLAKGAGISRPTFYFYFASKEAVLLTLLDRVVTEADTALERLIESPPGHREEMWRIGINVFFETFGSHRV
;
A
#
# COMPACT_ATOMS: atom_id res chain seq x y z
N MET A 1 -24.79 53.91 28.00
CA MET A 1 -25.44 52.66 27.56
C MET A 1 -24.45 51.92 26.67
N THR A 2 -23.52 51.18 27.27
CA THR A 2 -22.43 50.48 26.55
C THR A 2 -22.76 49.00 26.55
N GLY A 3 -23.17 48.47 25.40
CA GLY A 3 -23.54 47.06 25.26
C GLY A 3 -22.33 46.13 25.47
N PRO A 4 -22.55 44.89 25.94
CA PRO A 4 -21.44 43.97 26.17
C PRO A 4 -20.98 43.40 24.82
N ALA A 5 -19.67 43.51 24.55
CA ALA A 5 -19.04 42.89 23.40
C ALA A 5 -19.07 41.36 23.55
N VAL A 6 -19.83 40.68 22.69
CA VAL A 6 -19.84 39.22 22.59
C VAL A 6 -18.53 38.76 21.96
N ARG A 7 -17.72 38.00 22.71
CA ARG A 7 -16.53 37.33 22.16
C ARG A 7 -16.98 36.17 21.25
N PRO A 8 -16.33 35.98 20.08
CA PRO A 8 -16.61 34.83 19.24
C PRO A 8 -16.13 33.53 19.93
N PRO A 9 -16.82 32.39 19.71
CA PRO A 9 -16.43 31.12 20.31
C PRO A 9 -15.07 30.65 19.76
N PRO A 10 -14.27 29.93 20.55
CA PRO A 10 -12.99 29.40 20.09
C PRO A 10 -13.22 28.46 18.91
N SER A 11 -12.47 28.69 17.83
CA SER A 11 -12.45 27.82 16.65
C SER A 11 -12.16 26.40 17.10
N ARG A 12 -13.15 25.51 17.00
CA ARG A 12 -12.98 24.08 17.23
C ARG A 12 -11.85 23.62 16.32
N GLY A 13 -10.71 23.28 16.94
CA GLY A 13 -9.53 22.81 16.26
C GLY A 13 -9.90 21.73 15.25
N ARG A 14 -9.33 21.84 14.06
CA ARG A 14 -9.39 20.85 12.98
C ARG A 14 -9.02 19.51 13.60
N ARG A 15 -10.03 18.71 13.99
CA ARG A 15 -9.84 17.33 14.45
C ARG A 15 -8.96 16.70 13.38
N SER A 16 -7.72 16.38 13.72
CA SER A 16 -6.83 15.63 12.84
C SER A 16 -7.67 14.49 12.26
N ALA A 17 -7.89 14.52 10.95
CA ALA A 17 -8.73 13.54 10.29
C ALA A 17 -8.19 12.18 10.73
N ARG A 18 -9.01 11.42 11.46
CA ARG A 18 -8.63 10.06 11.80
C ARG A 18 -8.35 9.37 10.47
N PRO A 19 -7.22 8.68 10.31
CA PRO A 19 -6.95 7.94 9.08
C PRO A 19 -8.16 7.08 8.73
N SER A 20 -8.55 7.09 7.46
CA SER A 20 -9.60 6.22 6.93
C SER A 20 -9.21 4.75 7.15
N GLY A 21 -10.17 3.83 7.01
CA GLY A 21 -9.88 2.39 7.02
C GLY A 21 -8.81 2.04 5.98
N ASP A 22 -8.95 2.60 4.78
CA ASP A 22 -8.02 2.42 3.66
C ASP A 22 -6.60 2.90 4.00
N ASP A 23 -6.46 4.01 4.73
CA ASP A 23 -5.14 4.54 5.14
C ASP A 23 -4.41 3.57 6.08
N ARG A 24 -5.16 2.83 6.92
CA ARG A 24 -4.61 1.86 7.87
C ARG A 24 -4.15 0.61 7.16
N GLU A 25 -4.92 0.12 6.20
CA GLU A 25 -4.54 -1.02 5.36
C GLU A 25 -3.25 -0.71 4.59
N LEU A 26 -3.20 0.45 3.92
CA LEU A 26 -2.01 0.91 3.21
C LEU A 26 -0.79 1.04 4.13
N ALA A 27 -0.97 1.52 5.36
CA ALA A 27 0.12 1.60 6.34
C ALA A 27 0.66 0.21 6.75
N ILE A 28 -0.19 -0.82 6.82
CA ILE A 28 0.23 -2.20 7.07
C ILE A 28 1.05 -2.72 5.88
N LEU A 29 0.56 -2.53 4.66
CA LEU A 29 1.23 -2.96 3.43
C LEU A 29 2.62 -2.30 3.30
N ALA A 30 2.70 -0.98 3.45
CA ALA A 30 3.97 -0.24 3.39
C ALA A 30 4.96 -0.67 4.50
N THR A 31 4.45 -0.99 5.69
CA THR A 31 5.28 -1.53 6.77
C THR A 31 5.83 -2.91 6.41
N ALA A 32 5.01 -3.76 5.80
CA ALA A 32 5.41 -5.10 5.41
C ALA A 32 6.48 -5.08 4.31
N GLU A 33 6.32 -4.25 3.26
CA GLU A 33 7.33 -4.05 2.22
C GLU A 33 8.68 -3.68 2.84
N ARG A 34 8.72 -2.62 3.66
CA ARG A 34 9.96 -2.18 4.32
C ARG A 34 10.60 -3.26 5.18
N LEU A 35 9.81 -4.01 5.97
CA LEU A 35 10.36 -5.05 6.84
C LEU A 35 10.86 -6.27 6.06
N LEU A 36 10.25 -6.56 4.92
CA LEU A 36 10.69 -7.63 4.04
C LEU A 36 12.08 -7.30 3.49
N ASP A 37 12.35 -6.04 3.10
CA ASP A 37 13.68 -5.61 2.63
C ASP A 37 14.80 -5.83 3.67
N GLU A 38 14.42 -5.89 4.95
CA GLU A 38 15.35 -6.06 6.07
C GLU A 38 15.56 -7.54 6.45
N ARG A 39 14.51 -8.38 6.32
CA ARG A 39 14.51 -9.77 6.83
C ARG A 39 13.37 -10.62 6.25
N PRO A 40 13.51 -11.96 6.20
CA PRO A 40 12.49 -12.82 5.61
C PRO A 40 11.20 -12.88 6.45
N LEU A 41 10.06 -13.14 5.80
CA LEU A 41 8.73 -13.17 6.43
C LEU A 41 8.64 -13.99 7.74
N PRO A 42 9.28 -15.18 7.88
CA PRO A 42 9.25 -15.94 9.13
C PRO A 42 9.70 -15.13 10.36
N ASP A 43 10.65 -14.20 10.17
CA ASP A 43 11.24 -13.35 11.22
C ASP A 43 10.46 -12.06 11.48
N ILE A 44 9.40 -11.80 10.69
CA ILE A 44 8.48 -10.68 10.88
C ILE A 44 7.27 -11.16 11.69
N SER A 45 6.98 -10.49 12.80
CA SER A 45 5.79 -10.77 13.61
C SER A 45 4.62 -9.86 13.25
N VAL A 46 3.39 -10.28 13.60
CA VAL A 46 2.21 -9.41 13.51
C VAL A 46 2.35 -8.15 14.38
N ASP A 47 3.08 -8.23 15.50
CA ASP A 47 3.33 -7.07 16.34
C ASP A 47 4.27 -6.07 15.68
N ASP A 48 5.27 -6.53 14.91
CA ASP A 48 6.13 -5.64 14.12
C ASP A 48 5.33 -4.87 13.07
N LEU A 49 4.43 -5.56 12.36
CA LEU A 49 3.54 -4.97 11.37
C LEU A 49 2.59 -3.96 12.01
N ALA A 50 1.92 -4.34 13.10
CA ALA A 50 0.99 -3.45 13.80
C ALA A 50 1.71 -2.21 14.35
N LYS A 51 2.88 -2.39 14.96
CA LYS A 51 3.69 -1.30 15.51
C LYS A 51 4.18 -0.36 14.41
N GLY A 52 4.69 -0.88 13.30
CA GLY A 52 5.16 -0.06 12.18
C GLY A 52 4.03 0.73 11.51
N ALA A 53 2.82 0.15 11.42
CA ALA A 53 1.64 0.83 10.91
C ALA A 53 0.97 1.79 11.91
N GLY A 54 1.47 1.89 13.14
CA GLY A 54 0.90 2.75 14.19
C GLY A 54 -0.48 2.28 14.69
N ILE A 55 -0.73 0.96 14.68
CA ILE A 55 -2.00 0.35 15.07
C ILE A 55 -1.83 -0.69 16.18
N SER A 56 -2.94 -1.10 16.80
CA SER A 56 -2.92 -2.19 17.77
C SER A 56 -2.95 -3.56 17.08
N ARG A 57 -2.47 -4.62 17.74
CA ARG A 57 -2.56 -5.99 17.23
C ARG A 57 -4.01 -6.44 16.94
N PRO A 58 -5.02 -6.17 17.80
CA PRO A 58 -6.41 -6.47 17.43
C PRO A 58 -6.89 -5.68 16.20
N THR A 59 -6.44 -4.43 16.03
CA THR A 59 -6.74 -3.64 14.84
C THR A 59 -6.11 -4.23 13.58
N PHE A 60 -4.91 -4.82 13.66
CA PHE A 60 -4.33 -5.54 12.52
C PHE A 60 -5.25 -6.65 12.04
N TYR A 61 -5.75 -7.49 12.96
CA TYR A 61 -6.63 -8.62 12.62
C TYR A 61 -8.00 -8.21 12.07
N PHE A 62 -8.38 -6.93 12.19
CA PHE A 62 -9.54 -6.39 11.49
C PHE A 62 -9.31 -6.28 9.97
N TYR A 63 -8.08 -6.00 9.53
CA TYR A 63 -7.72 -5.86 8.11
C TYR A 63 -7.19 -7.17 7.52
N PHE A 64 -6.31 -7.88 8.25
CA PHE A 64 -5.63 -9.06 7.74
C PHE A 64 -5.73 -10.25 8.69
N ALA A 65 -6.08 -11.42 8.15
CA ALA A 65 -6.15 -12.65 8.93
C ALA A 65 -4.77 -13.12 9.43
N SER A 66 -3.69 -12.83 8.70
CA SER A 66 -2.33 -13.22 9.06
C SER A 66 -1.28 -12.35 8.34
N LYS A 67 0.01 -12.53 8.68
CA LYS A 67 1.12 -11.87 7.95
C LYS A 67 1.31 -12.44 6.54
N GLU A 68 0.92 -13.69 6.31
CA GLU A 68 0.91 -14.30 4.99
C GLU A 68 -0.18 -13.69 4.11
N ALA A 69 -1.35 -13.35 4.67
CA ALA A 69 -2.39 -12.62 3.94
C ALA A 69 -1.88 -11.23 3.47
N VAL A 70 -1.09 -10.54 4.30
CA VAL A 70 -0.44 -9.28 3.92
C VAL A 70 0.51 -9.49 2.73
N LEU A 71 1.36 -10.53 2.78
CA LEU A 71 2.26 -10.86 1.67
C LEU A 71 1.49 -11.19 0.39
N LEU A 72 0.40 -11.96 0.49
CA LEU A 72 -0.44 -12.29 -0.66
C LEU A 72 -1.06 -11.04 -1.28
N THR A 73 -1.52 -10.09 -0.46
CA THR A 73 -2.04 -8.80 -0.97
C THR A 73 -0.95 -7.96 -1.63
N LEU A 74 0.28 -7.94 -1.10
CA LEU A 74 1.40 -7.30 -1.78
C LEU A 74 1.69 -7.94 -3.14
N LEU A 75 1.72 -9.27 -3.20
CA LEU A 75 1.95 -10.00 -4.44
C LEU A 75 0.83 -9.74 -5.46
N ASP A 76 -0.43 -9.74 -5.02
CA ASP A 76 -1.59 -9.46 -5.86
C ASP A 76 -1.51 -8.08 -6.52
N ARG A 77 -1.03 -7.07 -5.79
CA ARG A 77 -0.81 -5.71 -6.32
C ARG A 77 0.25 -5.69 -7.42
N VAL A 78 1.37 -6.38 -7.19
CA VAL A 78 2.47 -6.47 -8.17
C VAL A 78 2.02 -7.23 -9.42
N VAL A 79 1.27 -8.33 -9.25
CA VAL A 79 0.69 -9.09 -10.37
C VAL A 79 -0.31 -8.23 -11.16
N THR A 80 -1.22 -7.54 -10.46
CA THR A 80 -2.21 -6.65 -11.09
C THR A 80 -1.54 -5.52 -11.88
N GLU A 81 -0.43 -4.97 -11.38
CA GLU A 81 0.34 -3.96 -12.10
C GLU A 81 0.96 -4.52 -13.39
N ALA A 82 1.56 -5.72 -13.32
CA ALA A 82 2.12 -6.40 -14.48
C ALA A 82 1.02 -6.73 -15.52
N ASP A 83 -0.13 -7.23 -15.07
CA ASP A 83 -1.27 -7.54 -15.93
C ASP A 83 -1.79 -6.27 -16.63
N THR A 84 -1.96 -5.18 -15.89
CA THR A 84 -2.39 -3.88 -16.47
C THR A 84 -1.40 -3.36 -17.50
N ALA A 85 -0.10 -3.51 -17.26
CA ALA A 85 0.94 -3.10 -18.20
C ALA A 85 0.94 -3.99 -19.47
N LEU A 86 0.69 -5.29 -19.31
CA LEU A 86 0.57 -6.23 -20.42
C LEU A 86 -0.69 -5.97 -21.26
N GLU A 87 -1.83 -5.69 -20.64
CA GLU A 87 -3.07 -5.34 -21.35
C GLU A 87 -2.87 -4.14 -22.28
N ARG A 88 -2.19 -3.09 -21.82
CA ARG A 88 -1.85 -1.91 -22.65
C ARG A 88 -0.99 -2.27 -23.87
N LEU A 89 -0.08 -3.23 -23.73
CA LEU A 89 0.74 -3.71 -24.84
C LEU A 89 -0.12 -4.47 -25.87
N ILE A 90 -1.09 -5.26 -25.40
CA ILE A 90 -1.99 -6.04 -26.27
C ILE A 90 -2.95 -5.10 -27.03
N GLU A 91 -3.43 -4.04 -26.39
CA GLU A 91 -4.33 -3.04 -27.02
C GLU A 91 -3.64 -2.22 -28.12
N SER A 92 -2.32 -2.01 -28.01
CA SER A 92 -1.52 -1.27 -29.00
C SER A 92 -0.22 -2.02 -29.31
N PRO A 93 -0.31 -3.13 -30.06
CA PRO A 93 0.83 -4.00 -30.28
C PRO A 93 1.85 -3.32 -31.22
N PRO A 94 3.16 -3.43 -30.94
CA PRO A 94 4.19 -2.92 -31.83
C PRO A 94 4.18 -3.69 -33.15
N GLY A 95 4.56 -3.03 -34.24
CA GLY A 95 4.53 -3.62 -35.59
C GLY A 95 5.47 -4.81 -35.80
N HIS A 96 6.46 -5.01 -34.93
CA HIS A 96 7.44 -6.09 -35.03
C HIS A 96 7.28 -7.11 -33.90
N ARG A 97 7.19 -8.39 -34.27
CA ARG A 97 7.01 -9.51 -33.33
C ARG A 97 8.14 -9.63 -32.29
N GLU A 98 9.37 -9.32 -32.68
CA GLU A 98 10.52 -9.30 -31.75
C GLU A 98 10.35 -8.22 -30.68
N GLU A 99 9.88 -7.03 -31.07
CA GLU A 99 9.64 -5.92 -30.16
C GLU A 99 8.51 -6.21 -29.18
N MET A 100 7.47 -6.91 -29.62
CA MET A 100 6.39 -7.41 -28.76
C MET A 100 6.92 -8.35 -27.67
N TRP A 101 7.77 -9.32 -28.03
CA TRP A 101 8.39 -10.23 -27.04
C TRP A 101 9.32 -9.50 -26.07
N ARG A 102 10.11 -8.55 -26.58
CA ARG A 102 11.00 -7.74 -25.75
C ARG A 102 10.22 -6.90 -24.73
N ILE A 103 9.16 -6.21 -25.16
CA ILE A 103 8.37 -5.35 -24.27
C ILE A 103 7.60 -6.22 -23.26
N GLY A 104 6.98 -7.32 -23.71
CA GLY A 104 6.26 -8.23 -22.82
C GLY A 104 7.15 -8.79 -21.71
N ILE A 105 8.36 -9.27 -22.03
CA ILE A 105 9.32 -9.77 -21.03
C ILE A 105 9.79 -8.63 -20.09
N ASN A 106 10.02 -7.42 -20.64
CA ASN A 106 10.43 -6.27 -19.83
C ASN A 106 9.37 -5.84 -18.82
N VAL A 107 8.08 -5.91 -19.15
CA VAL A 107 7.00 -5.57 -18.20
C VAL A 107 7.12 -6.40 -16.93
N PHE A 108 7.24 -7.73 -17.06
CA PHE A 108 7.43 -8.59 -15.89
C PHE A 108 8.77 -8.31 -15.18
N PHE A 109 9.85 -8.11 -15.94
CA PHE A 109 11.16 -7.85 -15.32
C PHE A 109 11.20 -6.53 -14.53
N GLU A 110 10.60 -5.46 -15.04
CA GLU A 110 10.56 -4.15 -14.38
C GLU A 110 9.60 -4.15 -13.18
N THR A 111 8.39 -4.71 -13.34
CA THR A 111 7.42 -4.78 -12.25
C THR A 111 7.94 -5.66 -11.12
N PHE A 112 8.37 -6.89 -11.38
CA PHE A 112 8.91 -7.74 -10.30
C PHE A 112 10.29 -7.28 -9.82
N GLY A 113 11.11 -6.67 -10.69
CA GLY A 113 12.42 -6.13 -10.34
C GLY A 113 12.36 -4.95 -9.39
N SER A 114 11.35 -4.08 -9.52
CA SER A 114 11.13 -2.92 -8.66
C SER A 114 10.62 -3.28 -7.27
N HIS A 115 10.11 -4.52 -7.11
CA HIS A 115 9.60 -5.06 -5.85
C HIS A 115 10.47 -6.19 -5.28
N ARG A 116 11.73 -6.29 -5.72
CA ARG A 116 12.70 -7.24 -5.13
C ARG A 116 13.06 -6.81 -3.71
N VAL A 117 12.41 -7.49 -2.77
CA VAL A 117 12.87 -7.71 -1.41
C VAL A 117 14.29 -8.27 -1.37
#